data_AF-A0A9E0FH20-F1
#
_entry.id   AF-A0A9E0FH20-F1
#
_cell.length_a   1.000
_cell.length_b   1.000
_cell.length_c   1.000
_cell.angle_alpha   90.00
_cell.angle_beta   90.00
_cell.angle_gamma   90.00
#
_symmetry.space_group_name_H-M   'P 1'
#
loop_
_entity.id
_entity.type
_entity.pdbx_description
1 polymer ?
#
loop_
_entity_poly.entity_id
_entity_poly.type
_entity_poly.pdbx_seq_one_letter_code
_entity_poly.pdbx_strand_id
1 'polypeptide(L)'
;MSIEISNKKVFSLSEVTASIERTIEARYKSAFWMTAEMNKLNYYKHSGHCYPDLIERNNEKVIAQVRATLWKGDFQNINRKFLTVLKEPLKDGIKILLLAKISFDALHGLSIQILDIDPGYTLGDL
;
A
#
# COMPACT_ATOMS: atom_id res chain seq x y z
N MET A 1 -15.67 14.21 22.18
CA MET A 1 -16.95 14.89 22.42
C MET A 1 -17.01 16.10 21.51
N SER A 2 -18.03 16.21 20.65
CA SER A 2 -18.25 17.41 19.84
C SER A 2 -18.62 18.61 20.71
N ILE A 3 -18.21 19.80 20.29
CA ILE A 3 -18.59 21.08 20.92
C ILE A 3 -19.50 21.88 19.99
N GLU A 4 -20.28 22.82 20.54
CA GLU A 4 -21.05 23.78 19.74
C GLU A 4 -20.32 25.12 19.67
N ILE A 5 -20.08 25.63 18.45
CA ILE A 5 -19.54 26.98 18.21
C ILE A 5 -20.43 27.66 17.19
N SER A 6 -21.02 28.81 17.55
CA SER A 6 -21.87 29.62 16.65
C SER A 6 -22.93 28.79 15.91
N ASN A 7 -23.64 27.93 16.64
CA ASN A 7 -24.68 27.01 16.12
C ASN A 7 -24.16 25.96 15.11
N LYS A 8 -22.87 25.63 15.16
CA LYS A 8 -22.25 24.53 14.40
C LYS A 8 -21.74 23.47 15.38
N LYS A 9 -22.04 22.20 15.08
CA LYS A 9 -21.43 21.06 15.74
C LYS A 9 -19.99 20.90 15.22
N VAL A 10 -19.01 21.03 16.10
CA VAL A 10 -17.59 21.00 15.77
C VAL A 10 -16.95 19.75 16.38
N PHE A 11 -16.11 19.09 15.57
CA PHE A 11 -15.27 17.98 15.98
C PHE A 11 -13.80 18.38 15.79
N SER A 12 -12.91 17.88 16.64
CA SER A 12 -11.48 18.03 16.42
C SER A 12 -11.03 17.20 15.22
N LEU A 13 -9.88 17.54 14.65
CA LEU A 13 -9.27 16.73 13.58
C LEU A 13 -9.04 15.29 14.03
N SER A 14 -8.59 15.07 15.27
CA SER A 14 -8.36 13.74 15.83
C SER A 14 -9.64 12.91 15.98
N GLU A 15 -10.78 13.55 16.27
CA GLU A 15 -12.07 12.85 16.31
C GLU A 15 -12.50 12.39 14.92
N VAL A 16 -12.33 13.25 13.92
CA VAL A 16 -12.67 12.94 12.53
C VAL A 16 -11.77 11.81 12.00
N THR A 17 -10.44 11.91 12.20
CA THR A 17 -9.51 10.87 11.72
C THR A 17 -9.70 9.54 12.44
N ALA A 18 -9.94 9.54 13.76
CA ALA A 18 -10.25 8.31 14.49
C ALA A 18 -11.57 7.67 14.00
N SER A 19 -12.54 8.48 13.54
CA SER A 19 -13.76 7.95 12.93
C SER A 19 -13.50 7.32 11.57
N ILE A 20 -12.63 7.90 10.76
CA ILE A 20 -12.22 7.33 9.47
C ILE A 20 -11.51 5.99 9.70
N GLU A 21 -10.53 5.96 10.60
CA GLU A 21 -9.77 4.76 10.95
C GLU A 21 -10.69 3.61 11.35
N ARG A 22 -11.57 3.83 12.33
CA ARG A 22 -12.57 2.81 12.76
C ARG A 22 -13.44 2.33 11.61
N THR A 23 -13.84 3.21 10.70
CA THR A 23 -14.67 2.86 9.54
C THR A 23 -13.92 1.92 8.59
N ILE A 24 -12.67 2.25 8.28
CA ILE A 24 -11.80 1.44 7.41
C ILE A 24 -11.52 0.08 8.06
N GLU A 25 -11.12 0.05 9.33
CA GLU A 25 -10.82 -1.18 10.05
C GLU A 25 -12.04 -2.11 10.19
N ALA A 26 -13.22 -1.53 10.41
CA ALA A 26 -14.46 -2.30 10.47
C ALA A 26 -14.80 -2.96 9.12
N ARG A 27 -14.49 -2.29 8.00
CA ARG A 27 -14.83 -2.76 6.64
C ARG A 27 -13.80 -3.69 6.02
N TYR A 28 -12.51 -3.44 6.25
CA TYR A 28 -11.39 -4.15 5.63
C TYR A 28 -10.60 -4.96 6.66
N LYS A 29 -11.16 -6.11 7.03
CA LYS A 29 -10.64 -6.95 8.12
C LYS A 29 -9.52 -7.91 7.72
N SER A 30 -9.43 -8.23 6.43
CA SER A 30 -8.56 -9.29 5.92
C SER A 30 -7.70 -8.78 4.79
N ALA A 31 -6.53 -9.41 4.63
CA ALA A 31 -5.71 -9.20 3.46
C ALA A 31 -6.38 -9.80 2.22
N PHE A 32 -6.08 -9.24 1.04
CA PHE A 32 -6.60 -9.69 -0.24
C PHE A 32 -5.52 -9.59 -1.31
N TRP A 33 -5.66 -10.42 -2.34
CA TRP A 33 -4.79 -10.39 -3.50
C TRP A 33 -5.32 -9.37 -4.52
N MET A 34 -4.41 -8.59 -5.09
CA MET A 34 -4.71 -7.66 -6.18
C MET A 34 -3.51 -7.55 -7.12
N THR A 35 -3.77 -7.09 -8.34
CA THR A 35 -2.71 -6.78 -9.31
C THR A 35 -2.46 -5.28 -9.37
N ALA A 36 -1.21 -4.89 -9.53
CA ALA A 36 -0.82 -3.50 -9.78
C ALA A 36 0.51 -3.47 -10.54
N GLU A 37 0.90 -2.30 -11.04
CA GLU A 37 2.24 -2.02 -11.51
C GLU A 37 3.03 -1.23 -10.45
N MET A 38 4.27 -1.68 -10.20
CA MET A 38 5.23 -1.01 -9.34
C MET A 38 5.82 0.21 -10.07
N ASN A 39 5.14 1.36 -10.03
CA ASN A 39 5.67 2.56 -10.69
C ASN A 39 6.99 3.03 -10.07
N LYS A 40 7.05 3.05 -8.73
CA LYS A 40 8.28 3.32 -7.97
C LYS A 40 8.27 2.50 -6.69
N LEU A 41 9.35 1.79 -6.39
CA LEU A 41 9.52 1.03 -5.16
C LEU A 41 9.79 1.94 -3.95
N ASN A 42 10.49 3.06 -4.18
CA ASN A 42 10.90 4.02 -3.14
C ASN A 42 11.54 3.32 -1.92
N TYR A 43 12.65 2.63 -2.13
CA TYR A 43 13.39 1.95 -1.06
C TYR A 43 14.29 2.92 -0.26
N TYR A 44 14.05 3.03 1.05
CA TYR A 44 14.81 3.89 1.94
C TYR A 44 15.87 3.09 2.69
N LYS A 45 17.12 3.16 2.22
CA LYS A 45 18.24 2.35 2.73
C LYS A 45 18.50 2.45 4.24
N HIS A 46 18.21 3.62 4.85
CA HIS A 46 18.48 3.86 6.27
C HIS A 46 17.51 3.09 7.18
N SER A 47 16.22 3.04 6.83
CA SER A 47 15.19 2.31 7.59
C SER A 47 15.02 0.88 7.11
N GLY A 48 15.29 0.63 5.83
CA GLY A 48 15.01 -0.63 5.14
C GLY A 48 13.55 -0.77 4.69
N HIS A 49 12.72 0.27 4.83
CA HIS A 49 11.34 0.28 4.37
C HIS A 49 11.22 0.75 2.92
N CYS A 50 10.16 0.30 2.25
CA CYS A 50 9.75 0.80 0.94
C CYS A 50 8.41 1.53 1.09
N TYR A 51 8.21 2.60 0.31
CA TYR A 51 6.93 3.30 0.23
C TYR A 51 6.45 3.35 -1.22
N PRO A 52 5.98 2.23 -1.78
CA PRO A 52 5.75 2.13 -3.20
C PRO A 52 4.67 3.07 -3.72
N ASP A 53 4.88 3.60 -4.93
CA ASP A 53 3.80 4.16 -5.74
C ASP A 53 3.28 3.04 -6.66
N LEU A 54 2.04 2.62 -6.43
CA LEU A 54 1.35 1.61 -7.23
C LEU A 54 0.41 2.28 -8.22
N ILE A 55 0.36 1.76 -9.45
CA ILE A 55 -0.57 2.23 -10.48
C ILE A 55 -1.28 1.07 -11.16
N GLU A 56 -2.43 1.37 -11.77
CA GLU A 56 -3.10 0.51 -12.74
C GLU A 56 -3.26 1.30 -14.04
N ARG A 57 -2.92 0.67 -15.16
CA ARG A 57 -3.10 1.25 -16.49
C ARG A 57 -4.14 0.47 -17.28
N ASN A 58 -4.98 1.21 -18.01
CA ASN A 58 -5.77 0.67 -19.11
C ASN A 58 -5.22 1.31 -20.39
N ASN A 59 -4.56 0.50 -21.22
CA ASN A 59 -3.68 0.95 -22.30
C ASN A 59 -2.60 1.91 -21.75
N GLU A 60 -2.47 3.11 -22.31
CA GLU A 60 -1.48 4.12 -21.87
C GLU A 60 -1.98 5.00 -20.73
N LYS A 61 -3.25 4.86 -20.31
CA LYS A 61 -3.87 5.74 -19.32
C LYS A 61 -3.82 5.11 -17.93
N VAL A 62 -3.24 5.83 -16.96
CA VAL A 62 -3.35 5.50 -15.53
C VAL A 62 -4.81 5.70 -15.09
N ILE A 63 -5.45 4.63 -14.61
CA ILE A 63 -6.84 4.63 -14.14
C ILE A 63 -6.97 4.53 -12.61
N ALA A 64 -5.94 4.02 -11.93
CA ALA A 64 -5.84 4.03 -10.48
C ALA A 64 -4.40 4.27 -10.04
N GLN A 65 -4.22 4.95 -8.90
CA GLN A 65 -2.92 5.16 -8.28
C GLN A 65 -3.08 5.25 -6.77
N VAL A 66 -2.17 4.62 -6.03
CA VAL A 66 -2.18 4.62 -4.57
C VAL A 66 -0.76 4.44 -4.01
N ARG A 67 -0.48 5.08 -2.88
CA ARG A 67 0.74 4.83 -2.13
C ARG A 67 0.57 3.59 -1.26
N ALA A 68 1.63 2.83 -1.18
CA ALA A 68 1.70 1.64 -0.37
C ALA A 68 2.82 1.76 0.67
N THR A 69 2.74 0.89 1.66
CA THR A 69 3.80 0.69 2.65
C THR A 69 4.25 -0.74 2.56
N LEU A 70 5.56 -0.94 2.44
CA LEU A 70 6.17 -2.25 2.47
C LEU A 70 7.28 -2.23 3.52
N TRP A 71 7.00 -2.88 4.65
CA TRP A 71 7.91 -2.88 5.79
C TRP A 71 9.17 -3.69 5.50
N LYS A 72 10.20 -3.45 6.31
CA LYS A 72 11.54 -4.00 6.06
C LYS A 72 11.54 -5.52 6.04
N GLY A 73 10.85 -6.14 6.98
CA GLY A 73 10.75 -7.60 7.07
C GLY A 73 10.10 -8.19 5.82
N ASP A 74 8.94 -7.65 5.43
CA ASP A 74 8.20 -8.10 4.25
C ASP A 74 9.01 -7.86 2.97
N PHE A 75 9.61 -6.66 2.81
CA PHE A 75 10.49 -6.34 1.68
C PHE A 75 11.63 -7.34 1.55
N GLN A 76 12.34 -7.63 2.65
CA GLN A 76 13.46 -8.55 2.64
C GLN A 76 13.02 -9.97 2.25
N ASN A 77 11.88 -10.42 2.76
CA ASN A 77 11.32 -11.74 2.44
C ASN A 77 10.95 -11.83 0.96
N ILE A 78 10.19 -10.86 0.46
CA ILE A 78 9.77 -10.77 -0.94
C ILE A 78 10.98 -10.66 -1.86
N ASN A 79 11.93 -9.76 -1.57
CA ASN A 79 13.10 -9.54 -2.41
C ASN A 79 13.98 -10.81 -2.51
N ARG A 80 14.08 -11.61 -1.44
CA ARG A 80 14.76 -12.92 -1.52
C ARG A 80 14.03 -13.91 -2.43
N LYS A 81 12.69 -13.95 -2.41
CA LYS A 81 11.90 -14.77 -3.35
C LYS A 81 12.15 -14.33 -4.79
N PHE A 82 12.12 -13.02 -5.06
CA PHE A 82 12.41 -12.44 -6.37
C PHE A 82 13.81 -12.84 -6.87
N LEU A 83 14.85 -12.65 -6.06
CA LEU A 83 16.21 -13.06 -6.40
C LEU A 83 16.36 -14.58 -6.65
N THR A 84 15.55 -15.40 -5.97
CA THR A 84 15.60 -16.85 -6.12
C THR A 84 14.89 -17.32 -7.38
N VAL A 85 13.69 -16.77 -7.66
CA VAL A 85 12.79 -17.20 -8.75
C VAL A 85 13.08 -16.48 -10.05
N LEU A 86 13.14 -15.13 -10.04
CA LEU A 86 13.39 -14.32 -11.24
C LEU A 86 14.88 -14.01 -11.48
N LYS A 87 15.76 -14.32 -10.52
CA LYS A 87 17.19 -13.96 -10.56
C LYS A 87 17.46 -12.45 -10.60
N GLU A 88 16.47 -11.66 -10.19
CA GLU A 88 16.54 -10.21 -10.08
C GLU A 88 15.79 -9.73 -8.84
N PRO A 89 16.16 -8.57 -8.26
CA PRO A 89 15.45 -8.01 -7.12
C PRO A 89 14.08 -7.45 -7.51
N LEU A 90 13.23 -7.22 -6.51
CA LEU A 90 12.04 -6.39 -6.68
C LEU A 90 12.47 -4.98 -7.14
N LYS A 91 11.87 -4.48 -8.21
CA LYS A 91 12.29 -3.26 -8.92
C LYS A 91 11.08 -2.49 -9.45
N ASP A 92 11.35 -1.32 -10.01
CA ASP A 92 10.34 -0.48 -10.66
C ASP A 92 9.92 -1.06 -12.03
N GLY A 93 8.74 -0.67 -12.51
CA GLY A 93 8.25 -0.94 -13.86
C GLY A 93 7.73 -2.36 -14.11
N ILE A 94 7.49 -3.15 -13.06
CA ILE A 94 6.96 -4.52 -13.19
C ILE A 94 5.50 -4.60 -12.75
N LYS A 95 4.71 -5.45 -13.41
CA LYS A 95 3.41 -5.85 -12.85
C LYS A 95 3.60 -6.93 -11.80
N ILE A 96 2.81 -6.83 -10.75
CA ILE A 96 2.90 -7.67 -9.56
C ILE A 96 1.51 -8.13 -9.14
N LEU A 97 1.44 -9.38 -8.70
CA LEU A 97 0.32 -9.91 -7.92
C LEU A 97 0.72 -9.83 -6.45
N LEU A 98 0.02 -9.03 -5.66
CA LEU A 98 0.38 -8.73 -4.28
C LEU A 98 -0.74 -9.04 -3.30
N LEU A 99 -0.36 -9.57 -2.13
CA LEU A 99 -1.22 -9.73 -0.97
C LEU A 99 -1.10 -8.47 -0.11
N ALA A 100 -2.22 -7.80 0.14
CA ALA A 100 -2.19 -6.54 0.85
C ALA A 100 -3.40 -6.33 1.78
N LYS A 101 -3.25 -5.41 2.73
CA LYS A 101 -4.32 -4.93 3.62
C LYS A 101 -4.50 -3.42 3.44
N ILE A 102 -5.74 -2.94 3.50
CA ILE A 102 -6.02 -1.50 3.60
C ILE A 102 -5.68 -1.02 5.01
N SER A 103 -4.92 0.06 5.12
CA SER A 103 -4.65 0.74 6.37
C SER A 103 -4.95 2.23 6.26
N PHE A 104 -5.35 2.84 7.38
CA PHE A 104 -5.45 4.28 7.51
C PHE A 104 -4.75 4.68 8.79
N ASP A 105 -3.95 5.74 8.73
CA ASP A 105 -3.32 6.35 9.90
C ASP A 105 -3.63 7.86 9.91
N ALA A 106 -3.84 8.42 11.10
CA ALA A 106 -4.23 9.83 11.24
C ALA A 106 -3.20 10.83 10.70
N LEU A 107 -1.91 10.47 10.67
CA LEU A 107 -0.82 11.33 10.21
C LEU A 107 -0.44 11.06 8.75
N HIS A 108 -0.58 9.81 8.29
CA HIS A 108 -0.12 9.39 6.95
C HIS A 108 -1.25 9.21 5.93
N GLY A 109 -2.51 9.09 6.40
CA GLY A 109 -3.68 8.88 5.56
C GLY A 109 -3.90 7.41 5.17
N LEU A 110 -4.66 7.22 4.08
CA LEU A 110 -4.96 5.90 3.52
C LEU A 110 -3.73 5.33 2.81
N SER A 111 -3.39 4.08 3.11
CA SER A 111 -2.30 3.35 2.47
C SER A 111 -2.71 1.89 2.21
N ILE A 112 -1.97 1.25 1.33
CA ILE A 112 -2.01 -0.20 1.15
C ILE A 112 -0.76 -0.80 1.78
N GLN A 113 -0.92 -1.63 2.79
CA GLN A 113 0.20 -2.38 3.36
C GLN A 113 0.42 -3.66 2.56
N ILE A 114 1.58 -3.79 1.93
CA ILE A 114 1.99 -4.98 1.19
C ILE A 114 2.54 -6.02 2.16
N LEU A 115 2.03 -7.24 2.08
CA LEU A 115 2.41 -8.37 2.95
C LEU A 115 3.17 -9.46 2.19
N ASP A 116 2.84 -9.67 0.92
CA ASP A 116 3.55 -10.60 0.04
C ASP A 116 3.41 -10.17 -1.43
N ILE A 117 4.31 -10.66 -2.28
CA ILE A 117 4.23 -10.52 -3.74
C ILE A 117 4.58 -11.87 -4.35
N ASP A 118 3.74 -12.36 -5.26
CA ASP A 118 3.98 -13.61 -5.99
C ASP A 118 4.97 -13.39 -7.14
N PRO A 119 6.21 -13.92 -7.05
CA PRO A 119 7.20 -13.79 -8.12
C PRO A 119 6.83 -14.61 -9.38
N GLY A 120 6.03 -15.67 -9.25
CA GLY A 120 5.64 -16.52 -10.37
C GLY A 120 4.71 -15.81 -11.34
N TYR A 121 3.80 -14.98 -10.82
CA TYR A 121 2.96 -14.12 -11.65
C TYR A 121 3.79 -13.11 -12.45
N THR A 122 4.72 -12.40 -11.79
CA THR A 122 5.57 -11.41 -12.46
C THR A 122 6.43 -12.05 -13.55
N LEU A 123 6.93 -13.27 -13.35
CA LEU A 123 7.68 -14.01 -14.38
C LEU A 123 6.85 -14.27 -15.63
N GLY A 124 5.53 -14.51 -15.49
CA GLY A 124 4.64 -14.77 -16.62
C GLY A 124 4.19 -13.51 -17.38
N ASP A 125 4.42 -12.32 -16.83
CA ASP A 125 4.08 -11.03 -17.45
C ASP A 125 5.31 -10.29 -18.02
N LEU A 126 6.52 -10.81 -17.78
CA LEU A 126 7.78 -10.38 -18.41
C LEU A 126 7.94 -11.01 -19.79
#